data_AF-A0A8F8FLJ2-F1
#
_entry.id   AF-A0A8F8FLJ2-F1
#
_cell.length_a   1.000
_cell.length_b   1.000
_cell.length_c   1.000
_cell.angle_alpha   90.00
_cell.angle_beta   90.00
_cell.angle_gamma   90.00
#
_symmetry.space_group_name_H-M   'P 1'
#
loop_
_entity.id
_entity.type
_entity.pdbx_description
1 polymer ?
#
loop_
_entity_poly.entity_id
_entity_poly.type
_entity_poly.pdbx_seq_one_letter_code
_entity_poly.pdbx_strand_id
1 'polypeptide(L)'
;MNVIKNCLSSLNNLLGISCRSYAVSEGHVASKFLGGVLAVKNSPVELLTHRNADLSKERFITQRVLSNFGISKDFVAVRVQEDKFTDFKNKEIQGHKETVAKVRDWYNPYENYLGIPMGRLESSSDVAKKESRNAMNVMLMEKKVFDEKVLNADNLQKHYGGNVNKSWVVAPLTELLEKGAKVYPDESCALRLGEPFIITLPETAKVNVDIYPVNKK
;
A
#
# COMPACT_ATOMS: atom_id res chain seq x y z
N MET A 1 28.89 -57.70 8.65
CA MET A 1 28.16 -57.05 7.54
C MET A 1 29.08 -56.05 6.87
N ASN A 2 29.18 -56.17 5.55
CA ASN A 2 30.13 -55.50 4.65
C ASN A 2 29.80 -54.02 4.37
N VAL A 3 30.86 -53.22 4.20
CA VAL A 3 31.19 -52.25 3.11
C VAL A 3 30.03 -51.34 2.61
N ILE A 4 30.17 -50.01 2.62
CA ILE A 4 30.69 -49.14 1.54
C ILE A 4 31.05 -47.78 2.17
N LYS A 5 32.32 -47.37 2.27
CA LYS A 5 33.18 -46.66 1.29
C LYS A 5 32.68 -45.27 0.85
N ASN A 6 33.51 -44.28 1.17
CA ASN A 6 33.62 -42.93 0.63
C ASN A 6 33.16 -42.78 -0.84
N CYS A 7 32.49 -41.66 -1.11
CA CYS A 7 32.75 -40.84 -2.30
C CYS A 7 32.77 -39.37 -1.89
N LEU A 8 33.93 -38.92 -1.40
CA LEU A 8 34.35 -37.53 -1.57
C LEU A 8 34.84 -37.37 -3.02
N SER A 9 34.65 -36.15 -3.53
CA SER A 9 35.32 -35.52 -4.67
C SER A 9 34.75 -35.78 -6.08
N SER A 10 34.13 -34.75 -6.63
CA SER A 10 34.76 -33.93 -7.68
C SER A 10 34.07 -32.55 -7.68
N LEU A 11 34.82 -31.51 -7.29
CA LEU A 11 35.29 -30.41 -8.15
C LEU A 11 34.14 -29.46 -8.57
N ASN A 12 34.24 -28.14 -8.52
CA ASN A 12 35.07 -27.13 -7.87
C ASN A 12 34.47 -25.80 -8.38
N ASN A 13 34.71 -24.71 -7.65
CA ASN A 13 34.57 -23.31 -8.09
C ASN A 13 33.14 -22.72 -8.13
N LEU A 14 32.76 -22.03 -7.06
CA LEU A 14 32.87 -20.56 -7.08
C LEU A 14 32.82 -20.02 -5.64
N LEU A 15 33.92 -19.37 -5.24
CA LEU A 15 33.97 -18.53 -4.06
C LEU A 15 33.02 -17.34 -4.21
N GLY A 16 32.25 -17.07 -3.14
CA GLY A 16 31.88 -15.71 -2.75
C GLY A 16 30.49 -15.25 -3.17
N ILE A 17 29.56 -15.26 -2.23
CA ILE A 17 29.16 -14.07 -1.45
C ILE A 17 27.86 -14.41 -0.72
N SER A 18 27.98 -14.60 0.60
CA SER A 18 27.03 -14.22 1.64
C SER A 18 25.55 -14.12 1.23
N CYS A 19 24.78 -15.19 1.45
CA CYS A 19 23.34 -15.08 1.66
C CYS A 19 23.09 -14.22 2.92
N ARG A 20 22.90 -12.90 2.74
CA ARG A 20 22.26 -12.08 3.76
C ARG A 20 20.76 -12.37 3.71
N SER A 21 20.34 -13.38 4.44
CA SER A 21 18.98 -13.49 4.94
C SER A 21 18.73 -12.28 5.85
N TYR A 22 18.09 -11.24 5.33
CA TYR A 22 17.53 -10.20 6.18
C TYR A 22 16.32 -10.80 6.88
N ALA A 23 16.49 -11.10 8.17
CA ALA A 23 15.39 -11.43 9.05
C ALA A 23 14.34 -10.30 8.96
N VAL A 24 13.13 -10.66 8.53
CA VAL A 24 11.97 -9.79 8.52
C VAL A 24 11.64 -9.48 9.98
N SER A 25 11.95 -8.26 10.44
CA SER A 25 11.47 -7.80 11.73
C SER A 25 9.98 -7.46 11.59
N GLU A 26 9.10 -8.32 12.12
CA GLU A 26 7.65 -8.12 12.22
C GLU A 26 7.22 -6.86 13.05
N GLY A 27 8.16 -6.00 13.44
CA GLY A 27 7.93 -4.89 14.38
C GLY A 27 7.95 -3.47 13.80
N HIS A 28 8.30 -3.26 12.52
CA HIS A 28 8.55 -1.90 12.02
C HIS A 28 7.30 -1.03 11.81
N VAL A 29 6.13 -1.62 11.52
CA VAL A 29 4.89 -0.83 11.35
C VAL A 29 4.17 -0.64 12.69
N ALA A 30 4.18 -1.67 13.55
CA ALA A 30 3.69 -1.55 14.92
C ALA A 30 4.45 -0.46 15.70
N SER A 31 5.77 -0.31 15.49
CA SER A 31 6.57 0.72 16.16
C SER A 31 6.25 2.15 15.67
N LYS A 32 5.95 2.36 14.38
CA LYS A 32 5.48 3.67 13.87
C LYS A 32 4.15 4.08 14.50
N PHE A 33 3.22 3.13 14.67
CA PHE A 33 1.92 3.41 15.30
C PHE A 33 2.07 3.68 16.81
N LEU A 34 2.87 2.88 17.52
CA LEU A 34 3.16 3.09 18.95
C LEU A 34 3.95 4.38 19.21
N GLY A 35 4.90 4.73 18.33
CA GLY A 35 5.64 6.00 18.39
C GLY A 35 4.78 7.21 18.05
N GLY A 36 3.81 7.07 17.14
CA GLY A 36 2.84 8.12 16.79
C GLY A 36 1.80 8.39 17.88
N VAL A 37 1.46 7.39 18.71
CA VAL A 37 0.58 7.58 19.89
C VAL A 37 1.24 8.50 20.93
N LEU A 38 2.58 8.53 21.01
CA LEU A 38 3.32 9.39 21.94
C LEU A 38 3.66 10.78 21.38
N ALA A 39 3.59 10.95 20.06
CA ALA A 39 3.91 12.21 19.37
C ALA A 39 2.70 12.75 18.58
N VAL A 40 1.57 12.92 19.25
CA VAL A 40 0.41 13.61 18.65
C VAL A 40 0.75 15.10 18.56
N LYS A 41 1.16 15.56 17.37
CA LYS A 41 1.00 16.98 17.02
C LYS A 41 -0.50 17.25 17.00
N ASN A 42 -0.95 18.05 17.96
CA ASN A 42 -2.34 18.46 18.14
C ASN A 42 -2.82 19.33 16.97
N SER A 43 -3.13 18.73 15.83
CA SER A 43 -4.02 19.24 14.76
C SER A 43 -4.12 18.18 13.65
N PRO A 44 -5.18 17.35 13.58
CA PRO A 44 -5.42 16.55 12.39
C PRO A 44 -5.62 17.48 11.19
N VAL A 45 -4.89 17.28 10.11
CA VAL A 45 -5.18 17.95 8.83
C VAL A 45 -6.59 17.50 8.42
N GLU A 46 -7.54 18.43 8.36
CA GLU A 46 -8.92 18.12 8.06
C GLU A 46 -9.07 17.80 6.56
N LEU A 47 -8.86 16.54 6.19
CA LEU A 47 -8.83 16.06 4.79
C LEU A 47 -10.21 15.80 4.15
N LEU A 48 -11.27 15.83 4.95
CA LEU A 48 -12.63 15.51 4.54
C LEU A 48 -13.49 16.64 5.11
N THR A 49 -14.48 17.17 4.39
CA THR A 49 -15.26 18.32 4.90
C THR A 49 -16.74 18.02 5.15
N HIS A 50 -17.40 17.04 4.50
CA HIS A 50 -18.83 16.78 4.73
C HIS A 50 -19.25 15.31 4.61
N ARG A 51 -20.10 14.79 5.55
CA ARG A 51 -21.13 13.71 5.38
C ARG A 51 -21.74 13.19 6.73
N ASN A 52 -22.82 12.39 6.61
CA ASN A 52 -23.69 11.78 7.65
C ASN A 52 -22.96 11.16 8.87
N ALA A 53 -23.65 11.05 10.01
CA ALA A 53 -23.10 10.58 11.30
C ALA A 53 -22.39 9.22 11.25
N ASP A 54 -22.88 8.22 10.48
CA ASP A 54 -22.19 6.93 10.32
C ASP A 54 -20.86 7.06 9.57
N LEU A 55 -20.79 7.99 8.62
CA LEU A 55 -19.55 8.33 7.91
C LEU A 55 -18.60 9.18 8.75
N SER A 56 -19.06 9.78 9.85
CA SER A 56 -18.23 10.62 10.72
C SER A 56 -17.18 9.80 11.50
N LYS A 57 -17.57 8.62 11.98
CA LYS A 57 -16.67 7.68 12.67
C LYS A 57 -15.64 7.11 11.70
N GLU A 58 -16.08 6.64 10.54
CA GLU A 58 -15.17 6.12 9.51
C GLU A 58 -14.20 7.21 9.02
N ARG A 59 -14.69 8.43 8.80
CA ARG A 59 -13.85 9.59 8.48
C ARG A 59 -12.80 9.84 9.55
N PHE A 60 -13.18 9.85 10.82
CA PHE A 60 -12.24 10.05 11.92
C PHE A 60 -11.15 8.97 11.93
N ILE A 61 -11.54 7.71 11.74
CA ILE A 61 -10.60 6.59 11.65
C ILE A 61 -9.66 6.75 10.46
N THR A 62 -10.20 7.03 9.27
CA THR A 62 -9.41 7.29 8.05
C THR A 62 -8.41 8.42 8.27
N GLN A 63 -8.86 9.56 8.80
CA GLN A 63 -7.99 10.72 9.08
C GLN A 63 -6.90 10.37 10.10
N ARG A 64 -7.25 9.66 11.17
CA ARG A 64 -6.29 9.22 12.20
C ARG A 64 -5.24 8.26 11.62
N VAL A 65 -5.67 7.29 10.80
CA VAL A 65 -4.76 6.37 10.13
C VAL A 65 -3.80 7.16 9.23
N LEU A 66 -4.29 8.04 8.36
CA LEU A 66 -3.43 8.85 7.49
C LEU A 66 -2.46 9.74 8.28
N SER A 67 -2.94 10.40 9.35
CA SER A 67 -2.09 11.27 10.18
C SER A 67 -0.95 10.52 10.87
N ASN A 68 -1.16 9.26 11.25
CA ASN A 68 -0.11 8.44 11.87
C ASN A 68 1.04 8.12 10.90
N PHE A 69 0.80 8.22 9.60
CA PHE A 69 1.81 8.08 8.56
C PHE A 69 2.28 9.44 8.01
N GLY A 70 1.85 10.56 8.60
CA GLY A 70 2.17 11.90 8.13
C GLY A 70 1.55 12.24 6.77
N ILE A 71 0.51 11.51 6.35
CA ILE A 71 -0.12 11.67 5.04
C ILE A 71 -1.08 12.85 5.07
N SER A 72 -0.92 13.75 4.10
CA SER A 72 -1.68 14.99 3.95
C SER A 72 -2.39 15.07 2.59
N LYS A 73 -3.04 16.21 2.31
CA LYS A 73 -3.81 16.43 1.07
C LYS A 73 -2.94 16.45 -0.20
N ASP A 74 -1.65 16.71 -0.06
CA ASP A 74 -0.72 16.82 -1.19
C ASP A 74 -0.21 15.44 -1.66
N PHE A 75 -0.75 14.37 -1.07
CA PHE A 75 -0.43 13.00 -1.43
C PHE A 75 -1.28 12.51 -2.60
N VAL A 76 -0.67 11.64 -3.40
CA VAL A 76 -1.30 10.90 -4.47
C VAL A 76 -1.24 9.40 -4.17
N ALA A 77 -2.25 8.68 -4.62
CA ALA A 77 -2.26 7.23 -4.63
C ALA A 77 -1.71 6.73 -5.96
N VAL A 78 -0.61 6.00 -5.90
CA VAL A 78 0.16 5.57 -7.06
C VAL A 78 0.20 4.06 -7.12
N ARG A 79 -0.04 3.47 -8.28
CA ARG A 79 0.18 2.03 -8.50
C ARG A 79 0.69 1.75 -9.90
N VAL A 80 1.36 0.61 -10.06
CA VAL A 80 1.70 0.07 -11.38
C VAL A 80 0.64 -0.95 -11.77
N GLN A 81 0.17 -0.88 -13.00
CA GLN A 81 -0.82 -1.80 -13.56
C GLN A 81 -0.44 -2.19 -14.98
N GLU A 82 -0.78 -3.41 -15.40
CA GLU A 82 -0.64 -3.80 -16.81
C GLU A 82 -1.58 -2.98 -17.68
N ASP A 83 -1.09 -2.59 -18.86
CA ASP A 83 -1.83 -1.75 -19.80
C ASP A 83 -3.17 -2.38 -20.21
N LYS A 84 -3.23 -3.71 -20.31
CA LYS A 84 -4.46 -4.44 -20.66
C LYS A 84 -5.60 -4.27 -19.64
N PHE A 85 -5.28 -3.86 -18.42
CA PHE A 85 -6.26 -3.58 -17.36
C PHE A 85 -6.44 -2.07 -17.14
N THR A 86 -5.72 -1.23 -17.89
CA THR A 86 -5.73 0.23 -17.72
C THR A 86 -6.70 0.84 -18.72
N ASP A 87 -7.68 1.60 -18.25
CA ASP A 87 -8.63 2.28 -19.13
C ASP A 87 -8.02 3.59 -19.65
N PHE A 88 -7.21 3.50 -20.71
CA PHE A 88 -6.59 4.67 -21.34
C PHE A 88 -7.60 5.63 -21.98
N LYS A 89 -8.81 5.16 -22.30
CA LYS A 89 -9.83 5.96 -22.98
C LYS A 89 -10.56 6.86 -21.99
N ASN A 90 -11.09 6.28 -20.92
CA ASN A 90 -11.86 7.02 -19.94
C ASN A 90 -10.98 7.55 -18.80
N LYS A 91 -9.76 7.04 -18.65
CA LYS A 91 -8.83 7.38 -17.57
C LYS A 91 -9.45 7.18 -16.19
N GLU A 92 -10.06 6.02 -16.01
CA GLU A 92 -10.69 5.62 -14.76
C GLU A 92 -10.06 4.33 -14.21
N ILE A 93 -10.06 4.18 -12.89
CA ILE A 93 -9.73 2.92 -12.24
C ILE A 93 -10.85 2.47 -11.29
N GLN A 94 -10.98 1.15 -11.17
CA GLN A 94 -11.80 0.47 -10.19
C GLN A 94 -10.94 -0.58 -9.47
N GLY A 95 -11.22 -0.81 -8.19
CA GLY A 95 -10.60 -1.91 -7.44
C GLY A 95 -11.23 -3.26 -7.79
N HIS A 96 -10.79 -4.32 -7.09
CA HIS A 96 -11.39 -5.66 -7.16
C HIS A 96 -11.40 -6.30 -5.76
N LYS A 97 -12.13 -7.41 -5.61
CA LYS A 97 -12.28 -8.11 -4.33
C LYS A 97 -11.17 -9.13 -4.05
N GLU A 98 -10.49 -9.60 -5.08
CA GLU A 98 -9.48 -10.65 -4.96
C GLU A 98 -8.07 -10.08 -4.74
N THR A 99 -7.91 -9.20 -3.74
CA THR A 99 -6.59 -8.67 -3.35
C THR A 99 -5.91 -9.60 -2.35
N VAL A 100 -4.58 -9.69 -2.39
CA VAL A 100 -3.81 -10.71 -1.62
C VAL A 100 -2.96 -10.13 -0.48
N ALA A 101 -3.06 -8.83 -0.22
CA ALA A 101 -2.28 -8.16 0.82
C ALA A 101 -2.81 -8.49 2.23
N LYS A 102 -1.91 -8.47 3.22
CA LYS A 102 -2.29 -8.41 4.65
C LYS A 102 -2.33 -6.95 5.09
N VAL A 103 -3.42 -6.55 5.75
CA VAL A 103 -3.67 -5.17 6.12
C VAL A 103 -3.97 -5.03 7.59
N ARG A 104 -3.72 -3.83 8.13
CA ARG A 104 -4.14 -3.47 9.48
C ARG A 104 -5.48 -2.73 9.45
N ASP A 105 -6.52 -3.39 9.92
CA ASP A 105 -7.88 -2.85 10.03
C ASP A 105 -8.09 -2.11 11.35
N TRP A 106 -8.15 -0.78 11.24
CA TRP A 106 -8.47 0.14 12.35
C TRP A 106 -9.96 0.49 12.44
N TYR A 107 -10.79 0.04 11.50
CA TYR A 107 -12.24 0.22 11.53
C TYR A 107 -12.90 -0.80 12.45
N ASN A 108 -12.29 -1.98 12.60
CA ASN A 108 -12.72 -3.03 13.52
C ASN A 108 -11.62 -3.35 14.56
N PRO A 109 -11.28 -2.42 15.48
CA PRO A 109 -10.19 -2.61 16.43
C PRO A 109 -10.48 -3.73 17.45
N TYR A 110 -9.44 -4.14 18.17
CA TYR A 110 -9.54 -4.98 19.37
C TYR A 110 -8.71 -4.36 20.49
N GLU A 111 -9.06 -4.65 21.74
CA GLU A 111 -8.21 -4.28 22.87
C GLU A 111 -7.15 -5.36 23.09
N ASN A 112 -5.88 -4.94 23.16
CA ASN A 112 -4.81 -5.86 23.54
C ASN A 112 -4.85 -6.17 25.05
N TYR A 113 -3.95 -7.03 25.52
CA TYR A 113 -3.89 -7.43 26.93
C TYR A 113 -3.63 -6.28 27.93
N LEU A 114 -3.23 -5.09 27.44
CA LEU A 114 -3.03 -3.87 28.22
C LEU A 114 -4.23 -2.91 28.15
N GLY A 115 -5.34 -3.31 27.51
CA GLY A 115 -6.50 -2.44 27.27
C GLY A 115 -6.27 -1.36 26.21
N ILE A 116 -5.20 -1.47 25.41
CA ILE A 116 -4.88 -0.49 24.37
C ILE A 116 -5.55 -0.93 23.05
N PRO A 117 -6.31 -0.04 22.39
CA PRO A 117 -6.94 -0.36 21.11
C PRO A 117 -5.90 -0.53 20.01
N MET A 118 -5.97 -1.66 19.31
CA MET A 118 -5.08 -2.05 18.22
C MET A 118 -5.89 -2.44 16.98
N GLY A 119 -5.37 -2.11 15.79
CA GLY A 119 -5.94 -2.57 14.53
C GLY A 119 -5.69 -4.07 14.31
N ARG A 120 -6.70 -4.78 13.80
CA ARG A 120 -6.62 -6.23 13.52
C ARG A 120 -5.83 -6.50 12.24
N LEU A 121 -5.04 -7.56 12.23
CA LEU A 121 -4.45 -8.06 10.98
C LEU A 121 -5.50 -8.89 10.23
N GLU A 122 -5.79 -8.49 9.01
CA GLU A 122 -6.82 -9.12 8.17
C GLU A 122 -6.29 -9.30 6.74
N SER A 123 -6.89 -10.22 5.99
CA SER A 123 -6.69 -10.27 4.54
C SER A 123 -7.43 -9.11 3.89
N SER A 124 -6.78 -8.42 2.96
CA SER A 124 -7.41 -7.36 2.17
C SER A 124 -8.63 -7.84 1.40
N SER A 125 -8.62 -9.09 0.89
CA SER A 125 -9.79 -9.70 0.25
C SER A 125 -10.97 -9.80 1.20
N ASP A 126 -10.71 -10.16 2.46
CA ASP A 126 -11.76 -10.44 3.43
C ASP A 126 -12.39 -9.14 3.88
N VAL A 127 -11.58 -8.09 4.11
CA VAL A 127 -12.07 -6.73 4.34
C VAL A 127 -12.96 -6.25 3.19
N ALA A 128 -12.49 -6.41 1.94
CA ALA A 128 -13.24 -6.00 0.75
C ALA A 128 -14.57 -6.75 0.62
N LYS A 129 -14.57 -8.07 0.85
CA LYS A 129 -15.77 -8.93 0.75
C LYS A 129 -16.75 -8.68 1.90
N LYS A 130 -16.28 -8.58 3.14
CA LYS A 130 -17.10 -8.32 4.34
C LYS A 130 -17.89 -7.02 4.19
N GLU A 131 -17.28 -5.99 3.62
CA GLU A 131 -17.91 -4.68 3.46
C GLU A 131 -18.59 -4.48 2.09
N SER A 132 -18.55 -5.46 1.18
CA SER A 132 -19.04 -5.32 -0.20
C SER A 132 -18.42 -4.10 -0.92
N ARG A 133 -17.08 -4.09 -0.96
CA ARG A 133 -16.26 -3.01 -1.51
C ARG A 133 -15.22 -3.57 -2.46
N ASN A 134 -14.69 -2.70 -3.32
CA ASN A 134 -13.58 -3.01 -4.19
C ASN A 134 -12.28 -2.46 -3.60
N ALA A 135 -11.21 -3.24 -3.65
CA ALA A 135 -9.91 -2.89 -3.08
C ALA A 135 -8.84 -2.67 -4.16
N MET A 136 -7.89 -1.79 -3.87
CA MET A 136 -6.71 -1.58 -4.70
C MET A 136 -5.48 -1.35 -3.85
N ASN A 137 -4.38 -1.98 -4.24
CA ASN A 137 -3.08 -1.72 -3.68
C ASN A 137 -2.48 -0.46 -4.28
N VAL A 138 -2.04 0.44 -3.43
CA VAL A 138 -1.45 1.73 -3.80
C VAL A 138 -0.27 2.04 -2.90
N MET A 139 0.63 2.88 -3.42
CA MET A 139 1.64 3.58 -2.65
C MET A 139 1.16 5.01 -2.47
N LEU A 140 1.04 5.45 -1.22
CA LEU A 140 0.77 6.85 -0.89
C LEU A 140 2.11 7.58 -0.81
N MET A 141 2.25 8.65 -1.59
CA MET A 141 3.43 9.51 -1.60
C MET A 141 3.06 10.95 -1.93
N GLU A 142 3.88 11.89 -1.47
CA GLU A 142 3.74 13.30 -1.85
C GLU A 142 3.84 13.47 -3.36
N LYS A 143 2.95 14.28 -3.94
CA LYS A 143 2.91 14.53 -5.38
C LYS A 143 4.26 15.01 -5.93
N LYS A 144 4.91 15.94 -5.22
CA LYS A 144 6.24 16.44 -5.59
C LYS A 144 7.28 15.31 -5.67
N VAL A 145 7.25 14.38 -4.71
CA VAL A 145 8.15 13.22 -4.69
C VAL A 145 7.86 12.29 -5.87
N PHE A 146 6.59 12.07 -6.21
CA PHE A 146 6.21 11.31 -7.39
C PHE A 146 6.74 11.97 -8.68
N ASP A 147 6.49 13.27 -8.85
CA ASP A 147 6.91 14.02 -10.04
C ASP A 147 8.44 14.01 -10.21
N GLU A 148 9.19 14.22 -9.13
CA GLU A 148 10.66 14.33 -9.18
C GLU A 148 11.38 12.97 -9.24
N LYS A 149 10.86 11.94 -8.56
CA LYS A 149 11.56 10.66 -8.39
C LYS A 149 10.99 9.51 -9.21
N VAL A 150 9.73 9.58 -9.62
CA VAL A 150 9.04 8.50 -10.35
C VAL A 150 8.79 8.89 -11.81
N LEU A 151 8.46 10.14 -12.10
CA LEU A 151 8.28 10.60 -13.49
C LEU A 151 9.57 11.07 -14.17
N ASN A 152 10.64 11.33 -13.41
CA ASN A 152 11.91 11.74 -13.99
C ASN A 152 12.60 10.56 -14.71
N ALA A 153 12.90 10.75 -16.00
CA ALA A 153 13.44 9.72 -16.89
C ALA A 153 14.80 9.15 -16.42
N ASP A 154 15.56 9.92 -15.64
CA ASP A 154 16.86 9.50 -15.12
C ASP A 154 16.75 8.59 -13.89
N ASN A 155 15.57 8.50 -13.28
CA ASN A 155 15.36 7.69 -12.08
C ASN A 155 14.15 6.75 -12.23
N LEU A 156 14.48 5.44 -12.23
CA LEU A 156 13.66 4.40 -11.62
C LEU A 156 12.36 3.95 -12.32
N GLN A 157 11.83 4.63 -13.35
CA GLN A 157 10.71 4.10 -14.16
C GLN A 157 10.97 2.67 -14.63
N LYS A 158 12.18 2.40 -15.11
CA LYS A 158 12.60 1.08 -15.63
C LYS A 158 12.75 0.00 -14.56
N HIS A 159 13.02 0.37 -13.30
CA HIS A 159 13.33 -0.63 -12.25
C HIS A 159 12.09 -1.07 -11.47
N TYR A 160 11.06 -0.22 -11.38
CA TYR A 160 9.84 -0.54 -10.61
C TYR A 160 8.58 -0.70 -11.47
N GLY A 161 8.51 0.02 -12.59
CA GLY A 161 7.39 -0.11 -13.53
C GLY A 161 7.34 -1.46 -14.24
N GLY A 162 8.48 -2.18 -14.27
CA GLY A 162 8.58 -3.50 -14.90
C GLY A 162 8.72 -3.42 -16.42
N ASN A 163 8.04 -4.31 -17.12
CA ASN A 163 8.12 -4.47 -18.57
C ASN A 163 7.38 -3.35 -19.35
N VAL A 164 7.55 -3.35 -20.67
CA VAL A 164 7.04 -2.33 -21.61
C VAL A 164 5.51 -2.16 -21.61
N ASN A 165 4.76 -3.11 -21.04
CA ASN A 165 3.29 -3.16 -21.11
C ASN A 165 2.63 -2.78 -19.78
N LYS A 166 3.24 -1.84 -19.06
CA LYS A 166 2.77 -1.37 -17.76
C LYS A 166 2.74 0.16 -17.74
N SER A 167 1.82 0.66 -16.93
CA SER A 167 1.64 2.08 -16.70
C SER A 167 1.54 2.37 -15.21
N TRP A 168 2.08 3.53 -14.82
CA TRP A 168 1.74 4.15 -13.55
C TRP A 168 0.35 4.74 -13.66
N VAL A 169 -0.49 4.41 -12.68
CA VAL A 169 -1.84 4.93 -12.53
C VAL A 169 -1.87 5.73 -11.23
N VAL A 170 -2.27 6.99 -11.33
CA VAL A 170 -2.15 7.98 -10.27
C VAL A 170 -3.50 8.63 -10.02
N ALA A 171 -3.98 8.57 -8.78
CA ALA A 171 -5.20 9.24 -8.36
C ALA A 171 -4.89 10.27 -7.26
N PRO A 172 -5.51 11.46 -7.27
CA PRO A 172 -5.50 12.35 -6.11
C PRO A 172 -6.10 11.65 -4.88
N LEU A 173 -5.41 11.70 -3.74
CA LEU A 173 -5.94 11.09 -2.51
C LEU A 173 -7.27 11.74 -2.08
N THR A 174 -7.42 13.04 -2.29
CA THR A 174 -8.64 13.79 -1.98
C THR A 174 -9.85 13.25 -2.73
N GLU A 175 -9.72 12.97 -4.04
CA GLU A 175 -10.81 12.42 -4.86
C GLU A 175 -11.23 11.02 -4.38
N LEU A 176 -10.26 10.17 -4.02
CA LEU A 176 -10.54 8.86 -3.42
C LEU A 176 -11.36 8.99 -2.14
N LEU A 177 -10.93 9.89 -1.24
CA LEU A 177 -11.58 10.15 0.04
C LEU A 177 -13.00 10.70 -0.14
N GLU A 178 -13.23 11.61 -1.09
CA GLU A 178 -14.56 12.15 -1.44
C GLU A 178 -15.51 11.08 -1.99
N LYS A 179 -14.97 10.10 -2.71
CA LYS A 179 -15.69 8.90 -3.17
C LYS A 179 -15.89 7.85 -2.07
N GLY A 180 -15.56 8.20 -0.83
CA GLY A 180 -15.80 7.39 0.35
C GLY A 180 -14.75 6.31 0.55
N ALA A 181 -13.50 6.54 0.15
CA ALA A 181 -12.41 5.60 0.38
C ALA A 181 -12.18 5.32 1.88
N LYS A 182 -11.93 4.05 2.19
CA LYS A 182 -11.30 3.61 3.44
C LYS A 182 -9.86 3.22 3.15
N VAL A 183 -8.98 3.40 4.13
CA VAL A 183 -7.54 3.22 3.98
C VAL A 183 -7.01 2.23 5.02
N TYR A 184 -6.22 1.27 4.57
CA TYR A 184 -5.68 0.21 5.41
C TYR A 184 -4.18 0.11 5.14
N PRO A 185 -3.31 0.34 6.15
CA PRO A 185 -1.88 0.13 5.97
C PRO A 185 -1.59 -1.30 5.53
N ASP A 186 -0.79 -1.45 4.48
CA ASP A 186 -0.38 -2.76 3.96
C ASP A 186 0.88 -3.24 4.72
N GLU A 187 0.71 -4.32 5.46
CA GLU A 187 1.73 -4.94 6.32
C GLU A 187 2.54 -6.01 5.58
N SER A 188 2.09 -6.40 4.38
CA SER A 188 2.72 -7.43 3.54
C SER A 188 3.63 -6.89 2.46
N CYS A 189 3.43 -5.63 2.05
CA CYS A 189 4.26 -5.01 1.03
C CYS A 189 5.69 -4.77 1.55
N ALA A 190 6.70 -5.26 0.82
CA ALA A 190 8.11 -4.99 1.09
C ALA A 190 8.64 -3.74 0.34
N LEU A 191 7.90 -3.24 -0.66
CA LEU A 191 8.29 -2.07 -1.44
C LEU A 191 8.11 -0.79 -0.61
N ARG A 192 9.10 0.09 -0.63
CA ARG A 192 9.13 1.33 0.17
C ARG A 192 9.43 2.58 -0.67
N LEU A 193 8.79 2.69 -1.83
CA LEU A 193 8.83 3.92 -2.65
C LEU A 193 7.95 5.05 -2.06
N GLY A 194 6.97 4.66 -1.25
CA GLY A 194 6.08 5.50 -0.46
C GLY A 194 5.54 4.64 0.68
N GLU A 195 4.45 5.08 1.30
CA GLU A 195 3.77 4.29 2.32
C GLU A 195 2.76 3.34 1.64
N PRO A 196 2.88 2.01 1.81
CA PRO A 196 2.02 1.05 1.13
C PRO A 196 0.66 0.94 1.82
N PHE A 197 -0.41 1.00 1.03
CA PHE A 197 -1.78 0.94 1.52
C PHE A 197 -2.65 0.08 0.61
N ILE A 198 -3.68 -0.53 1.20
CA ILE A 198 -4.89 -0.92 0.49
C ILE A 198 -5.92 0.17 0.68
N ILE A 199 -6.52 0.62 -0.42
CA ILE A 199 -7.67 1.51 -0.41
C ILE A 199 -8.89 0.70 -0.84
N THR A 200 -10.00 0.83 -0.09
CA THR A 200 -11.29 0.27 -0.50
C THR A 200 -12.28 1.35 -0.87
N LEU A 201 -13.03 1.12 -1.93
CA LEU A 201 -14.06 2.00 -2.47
C LEU A 201 -15.40 1.26 -2.58
N PRO A 202 -16.54 1.98 -2.57
CA PRO A 202 -17.82 1.39 -2.94
C PRO A 202 -17.74 0.68 -4.30
N GLU A 203 -18.46 -0.42 -4.49
CA GLU A 203 -18.32 -1.26 -5.70
C GLU A 203 -18.56 -0.50 -7.01
N THR A 204 -19.50 0.45 -7.00
CA THR A 204 -19.85 1.27 -8.17
C THR A 204 -18.94 2.47 -8.36
N ALA A 205 -18.03 2.75 -7.42
CA ALA A 205 -17.16 3.91 -7.49
C ALA A 205 -16.03 3.68 -8.50
N LYS A 206 -15.90 4.63 -9.40
CA LYS A 206 -14.74 4.80 -10.30
C LYS A 206 -14.04 6.11 -9.99
N VAL A 207 -12.73 6.12 -10.15
CA VAL A 207 -11.87 7.25 -9.78
C VAL A 207 -11.11 7.69 -11.01
N ASN A 208 -11.06 9.00 -11.27
CA ASN A 208 -10.26 9.53 -12.36
C ASN A 208 -8.78 9.40 -12.05
N VAL A 209 -8.00 9.09 -13.07
CA VAL A 209 -6.56 8.84 -12.91
C VAL A 209 -5.75 9.51 -14.00
N ASP A 210 -4.56 9.95 -13.62
CA ASP A 210 -3.50 10.21 -14.58
C ASP A 210 -2.75 8.90 -14.87
N ILE A 211 -2.45 8.67 -16.15
CA ILE A 211 -1.81 7.45 -16.62
C ILE A 211 -0.48 7.82 -17.28
N TYR A 212 0.60 7.24 -16.78
CA TYR A 212 1.95 7.45 -17.28
C TYR A 212 2.57 6.10 -17.69
N PRO A 213 2.66 5.81 -19.00
CA PRO A 213 3.31 4.60 -19.49
C PRO A 213 4.75 4.49 -18.99
N VAL A 214 5.17 3.31 -18.55
CA VAL A 214 6.51 3.06 -18.00
C VAL A 214 7.61 3.23 -19.06
N ASN A 215 7.29 2.96 -20.33
CA ASN A 215 8.15 3.30 -21.46
C ASN A 215 7.34 4.13 -22.46
N LYS A 216 7.92 5.25 -22.92
CA LYS A 216 7.43 5.95 -24.11
C LYS A 216 7.75 5.05 -25.32
N LYS A 217 6.72 4.59 -26.04
CA LYS A 217 6.90 4.01 -27.37
C LYS A 217 7.39 5.05 -28.35
#